data_AF-A0A534X7J0-F1
#
_entry.id   AF-A0A534X7J0-F1
#
_cell.length_a   1.000
_cell.length_b   1.000
_cell.length_c   1.000
_cell.angle_alpha   90.00
_cell.angle_beta   90.00
_cell.angle_gamma   90.00
#
_symmetry.space_group_name_H-M   'P 1'
#
loop_
_entity.id
_entity.type
_entity.pdbx_description
1 polymer ?
#
loop_
_entity_poly.entity_id
_entity_poly.type
_entity_poly.pdbx_seq_one_letter_code
_entity_poly.pdbx_strand_id
1 'polypeptide(L)'
;MNIRTIVIAVAVLALGGYALYDYYSPESKLARELKEIEQLEPDIKAPDCFPKGLNAKLFAIGIQRDRRPKAELQDDVVRRSAIKHDCIRGNDPKTVQRVVKALGASGVPVYAEVLQKCPVAKDDYPVYGCFALDALAAEGSKASAAALEGALGNKDKTRKNIYLGALYRLMNTSGWKTNAQLAQMIPPETEWEAKELMLEYIRHHKDPSAKPDLEKAYAAEQDPQERGLIKASLLELDNPGKCVVTDEGRAETGLCRYTCIDINRWFSVQKPKTGCPLVSDAPTDTQQGAPPLNTATPASPAAAAAK
;
A
#
# COMPACT_ATOMS: atom_id res chain seq x y z
N MET A 1 -38.40 -50.57 29.87
CA MET A 1 -37.36 -49.59 29.50
C MET A 1 -37.39 -48.46 30.53
N ASN A 2 -36.29 -48.21 31.24
CA ASN A 2 -36.27 -47.40 32.45
C ASN A 2 -36.21 -45.90 32.10
N ILE A 3 -37.22 -45.12 32.52
CA ILE A 3 -37.39 -43.70 32.17
C ILE A 3 -36.15 -42.85 32.53
N ARG A 4 -35.45 -43.23 33.62
CA ARG A 4 -34.19 -42.58 34.03
C ARG A 4 -33.08 -42.67 32.99
N THR A 5 -32.98 -43.78 32.24
CA THR A 5 -31.92 -43.97 31.23
C THR A 5 -32.17 -43.09 29.99
N ILE A 6 -33.44 -42.86 29.65
CA ILE A 6 -33.83 -41.98 28.54
C ILE A 6 -33.55 -40.52 28.89
N VAL A 7 -33.86 -40.09 30.11
CA VAL A 7 -33.62 -38.71 30.56
C VAL A 7 -32.11 -38.40 30.62
N ILE A 8 -31.28 -39.34 31.09
CA ILE A 8 -29.82 -39.16 31.12
C ILE A 8 -29.24 -39.11 29.69
N ALA A 9 -29.68 -40.00 28.79
CA ALA A 9 -29.21 -40.00 27.41
C ALA A 9 -29.57 -38.71 26.65
N VAL A 10 -30.77 -38.17 26.86
CA VAL A 10 -31.19 -36.89 26.27
C VAL A 10 -30.43 -35.72 26.88
N ALA A 11 -30.15 -35.73 28.19
CA ALA A 11 -29.36 -34.68 28.84
C ALA A 11 -27.89 -34.68 28.37
N VAL A 12 -27.26 -35.84 28.18
CA VAL A 12 -25.87 -35.93 27.67
C VAL A 12 -25.79 -35.54 26.19
N LEU A 13 -26.79 -35.88 25.37
CA LEU A 13 -26.86 -35.43 23.96
C LEU A 13 -27.13 -33.92 23.85
N ALA A 14 -27.97 -33.36 24.73
CA ALA A 14 -28.22 -31.92 24.76
C ALA A 14 -27.00 -31.14 25.25
N LEU A 15 -26.32 -31.61 26.31
CA LEU A 15 -25.09 -30.98 26.82
C LEU A 15 -23.91 -31.15 25.86
N GLY A 16 -23.76 -32.32 25.23
CA GLY A 16 -22.73 -32.56 24.21
C GLY A 16 -22.99 -31.77 22.93
N GLY A 17 -24.25 -31.66 22.50
CA GLY A 17 -24.68 -30.84 21.38
C GLY A 17 -24.49 -29.34 21.65
N TYR A 18 -24.76 -28.88 22.87
CA TYR A 18 -24.54 -27.49 23.27
C TYR A 18 -23.04 -27.18 23.39
N ALA A 19 -22.23 -28.09 23.94
CA ALA A 19 -20.77 -27.93 23.99
C ALA A 19 -20.13 -27.93 22.59
N LEU A 20 -20.63 -28.75 21.66
CA LEU A 20 -20.19 -28.72 20.27
C LEU A 20 -20.67 -27.45 19.54
N TYR A 21 -21.93 -27.04 19.75
CA TYR A 21 -22.48 -25.81 19.19
C TYR A 21 -21.72 -24.58 19.69
N ASP A 22 -21.43 -24.53 20.99
CA ASP A 22 -20.64 -23.48 21.62
C ASP A 22 -19.20 -23.52 21.14
N TYR A 23 -18.59 -24.70 20.97
CA TYR A 23 -17.25 -24.84 20.37
C TYR A 23 -17.19 -24.32 18.93
N TYR A 24 -18.21 -24.59 18.11
CA TYR A 24 -18.29 -24.12 16.73
C TYR A 24 -18.91 -22.72 16.57
N SER A 25 -19.29 -22.08 17.67
CA SER A 25 -19.85 -20.74 17.65
C SER A 25 -18.83 -19.73 17.08
N PRO A 26 -19.29 -18.64 16.43
CA PRO A 26 -18.41 -17.61 15.91
C PRO A 26 -17.48 -17.02 16.99
N GLU A 27 -17.99 -16.86 18.21
CA GLU A 27 -17.24 -16.32 19.34
C GLU A 27 -16.15 -17.29 19.82
N SER A 28 -16.44 -18.59 19.91
CA SER A 28 -15.44 -19.61 20.27
C SER A 28 -14.38 -19.83 19.19
N LYS A 29 -14.73 -19.64 17.91
CA LYS A 29 -13.74 -19.61 16.82
C LYS A 29 -12.81 -18.40 16.95
N LEU A 30 -13.38 -17.23 17.25
CA LEU A 30 -12.63 -15.99 17.45
C LEU A 30 -11.67 -16.09 18.64
N ALA A 31 -12.15 -16.56 19.78
CA ALA A 31 -11.35 -16.71 20.99
C ALA A 31 -10.19 -17.71 20.79
N ARG A 32 -10.42 -18.79 20.02
CA ARG A 32 -9.36 -19.73 19.63
C ARG A 32 -8.33 -19.08 18.72
N GLU A 33 -8.77 -18.35 17.71
CA GLU A 33 -7.89 -17.64 16.78
C GLU A 33 -6.97 -16.66 17.53
N LEU A 34 -7.54 -15.85 18.44
CA LEU A 34 -6.78 -14.91 19.25
C LEU A 34 -5.77 -15.62 20.17
N LYS A 35 -6.15 -16.76 20.74
CA LYS A 35 -5.27 -17.58 21.58
C LYS A 35 -4.13 -18.22 20.77
N GLU A 36 -4.43 -18.72 19.56
CA GLU A 36 -3.40 -19.27 18.66
C GLU A 36 -2.40 -18.20 18.24
N ILE A 37 -2.88 -16.99 17.92
CA ILE A 37 -2.00 -15.86 17.63
C ILE A 37 -1.14 -15.54 18.85
N GLU A 38 -1.73 -15.47 20.05
CA GLU A 38 -0.97 -15.20 21.28
C GLU A 38 0.16 -16.21 21.51
N GLN A 39 -0.07 -17.48 21.16
CA GLN A 39 0.90 -18.56 21.30
C GLN A 39 2.04 -18.52 20.27
N LEU A 40 1.95 -17.71 19.21
CA LEU A 40 3.02 -17.60 18.21
C LEU A 40 4.30 -16.98 18.79
N GLU A 41 4.15 -15.99 19.67
CA GLU A 41 5.26 -15.26 20.31
C GLU A 41 4.85 -14.90 21.76
N PRO A 42 4.80 -15.87 22.68
CA PRO A 42 4.19 -15.70 24.01
C PRO A 42 4.91 -14.65 24.87
N ASP A 43 6.23 -14.52 24.68
CA ASP A 43 7.10 -13.64 25.45
C ASP A 43 7.16 -12.21 24.90
N ILE A 44 6.53 -11.94 23.75
CA ILE A 44 6.60 -10.61 23.18
C ILE A 44 5.80 -9.62 24.02
N LYS A 45 6.40 -8.44 24.21
CA LYS A 45 5.76 -7.29 24.80
C LYS A 45 5.49 -6.27 23.70
N ALA A 46 4.32 -5.64 23.76
CA ALA A 46 4.03 -4.52 22.88
C ALA A 46 5.07 -3.40 23.16
N PRO A 47 5.63 -2.76 22.12
CA PRO A 47 6.53 -1.62 22.30
C PRO A 47 5.88 -0.50 23.11
N ASP A 48 6.68 0.31 23.81
CA ASP A 48 6.16 1.36 24.70
C ASP A 48 5.31 2.44 23.99
N CYS A 49 5.47 2.59 22.68
CA CYS A 49 4.67 3.52 21.88
C CYS A 49 3.27 2.99 21.52
N PHE A 50 2.94 1.75 21.88
CA PHE A 50 1.63 1.14 21.64
C PHE A 50 0.70 1.44 22.82
N PRO A 51 -0.63 1.47 22.61
CA PRO A 51 -1.56 1.50 23.72
C PRO A 51 -1.42 0.25 24.60
N LYS A 52 -1.76 0.38 25.88
CA LYS A 52 -1.74 -0.78 26.80
C LYS A 52 -2.91 -1.71 26.52
N GLY A 53 -2.68 -3.02 26.55
CA GLY A 53 -3.74 -4.04 26.49
C GLY A 53 -3.39 -5.25 25.62
N LEU A 54 -4.31 -6.23 25.62
CA LEU A 54 -4.14 -7.48 24.87
C LEU A 54 -4.13 -7.25 23.35
N ASN A 55 -5.00 -6.39 22.83
CA ASN A 55 -5.07 -6.08 21.40
C ASN A 55 -3.74 -5.53 20.87
N ALA A 56 -3.06 -4.70 21.66
CA ALA A 56 -1.74 -4.18 21.33
C ALA A 56 -0.65 -5.27 21.36
N LYS A 57 -0.72 -6.20 22.31
CA LYS A 57 0.17 -7.38 22.33
C LYS A 57 -0.03 -8.22 21.07
N LEU A 58 -1.27 -8.56 20.72
CA LEU A 58 -1.59 -9.35 19.53
C LEU A 58 -1.12 -8.67 18.24
N PHE A 59 -1.27 -7.35 18.15
CA PHE A 59 -0.76 -6.60 17.00
C PHE A 59 0.77 -6.62 16.94
N ALA A 60 1.46 -6.45 18.08
CA ALA A 60 2.91 -6.58 18.14
C ALA A 60 3.40 -7.99 17.74
N ILE A 61 2.69 -9.06 18.11
CA ILE A 61 2.94 -10.42 17.64
C ILE A 61 2.84 -10.49 16.12
N GLY A 62 1.76 -9.95 15.54
CA GLY A 62 1.57 -9.91 14.08
C GLY A 62 2.75 -9.26 13.37
N ILE A 63 3.18 -8.08 13.83
CA ILE A 63 4.32 -7.36 13.26
C ILE A 63 5.61 -8.15 13.41
N GLN A 64 5.85 -8.76 14.57
CA GLN A 64 7.06 -9.55 14.81
C GLN A 64 7.19 -10.72 13.83
N ARG A 65 6.07 -11.35 13.45
CA ARG A 65 6.05 -12.48 12.52
C ARG A 65 6.17 -12.05 11.07
N ASP A 66 5.62 -10.90 10.72
CA ASP A 66 5.59 -10.41 9.34
C ASP A 66 6.73 -9.43 9.00
N ARG A 67 7.55 -9.04 9.98
CA ARG A 67 8.74 -8.22 9.72
C ARG A 67 9.76 -9.02 8.91
N ARG A 68 10.41 -8.36 7.96
CA ARG A 68 11.58 -8.89 7.26
C ARG A 68 12.67 -9.33 8.25
N PRO A 69 13.35 -10.46 8.01
CA PRO A 69 14.49 -10.88 8.80
C PRO A 69 15.59 -9.82 8.84
N LYS A 70 16.21 -9.60 10.01
CA LYS A 70 17.31 -8.62 10.17
C LYS A 70 18.48 -8.87 9.22
N ALA A 71 18.75 -10.14 8.88
CA ALA A 71 19.82 -10.52 7.95
C ALA A 71 19.60 -9.97 6.53
N GLU A 72 18.35 -9.75 6.12
CA GLU A 72 18.02 -9.21 4.79
C GLU A 72 18.16 -7.68 4.73
N LEU A 73 18.33 -7.00 5.87
CA LEU A 73 18.32 -5.53 5.99
C LEU A 73 19.65 -4.97 6.52
N GLN A 74 20.74 -5.73 6.37
CA GLN A 74 22.06 -5.31 6.83
C GLN A 74 22.59 -4.10 6.05
N ASP A 75 22.32 -4.05 4.75
CA ASP A 75 22.69 -2.92 3.90
C ASP A 75 21.69 -1.75 4.05
N ASP A 76 22.22 -0.52 4.17
CA ASP A 76 21.42 0.68 4.39
C ASP A 76 20.51 1.02 3.21
N VAL A 77 20.99 0.78 1.98
CA VAL A 77 20.22 1.07 0.75
C VAL A 77 19.08 0.07 0.60
N VAL A 78 19.36 -1.22 0.84
CA VAL A 78 18.35 -2.29 0.88
C VAL A 78 17.32 -2.00 1.97
N ARG A 79 17.75 -1.64 3.18
CA ARG A 79 16.85 -1.36 4.31
C ARG A 79 15.94 -0.17 4.05
N ARG A 80 16.48 0.96 3.58
CA ARG A 80 15.69 2.15 3.26
C ARG A 80 14.70 1.89 2.13
N SER A 81 15.10 1.11 1.14
CA SER A 81 14.24 0.73 0.04
C SER A 81 13.10 -0.19 0.48
N ALA A 82 13.39 -1.17 1.34
CA ALA A 82 12.39 -2.05 1.94
C ALA A 82 11.40 -1.25 2.79
N ILE A 83 11.89 -0.34 3.65
CA ILE A 83 11.05 0.57 4.42
C ILE A 83 10.13 1.37 3.49
N LYS A 84 10.69 2.02 2.46
CA LYS A 84 9.90 2.82 1.53
C LYS A 84 8.81 1.98 0.84
N HIS A 85 9.17 0.82 0.32
CA HIS A 85 8.24 -0.08 -0.33
C HIS A 85 7.13 -0.53 0.62
N ASP A 86 7.49 -1.14 1.75
CA ASP A 86 6.54 -1.70 2.72
C ASP A 86 5.59 -0.60 3.26
N CYS A 87 6.11 0.61 3.50
CA CYS A 87 5.29 1.72 3.97
C CYS A 87 4.34 2.26 2.90
N ILE A 88 4.82 2.50 1.68
CA ILE A 88 3.99 3.14 0.63
C ILE A 88 3.01 2.13 0.03
N ARG A 89 3.50 0.96 -0.39
CA ARG A 89 2.74 -0.03 -1.17
C ARG A 89 2.18 -1.17 -0.32
N GLY A 90 2.66 -1.34 0.92
CA GLY A 90 2.31 -2.47 1.79
C GLY A 90 3.31 -3.62 1.67
N ASN A 91 3.32 -4.51 2.68
CA ASN A 91 4.17 -5.70 2.68
C ASN A 91 3.41 -7.03 2.55
N ASP A 92 2.08 -6.97 2.39
CA ASP A 92 1.16 -8.12 2.53
C ASP A 92 1.34 -8.91 3.85
N PRO A 93 1.16 -8.25 5.01
CA PRO A 93 1.48 -8.84 6.30
C PRO A 93 0.40 -9.85 6.73
N LYS A 94 0.61 -11.13 6.40
CA LYS A 94 -0.38 -12.20 6.59
C LYS A 94 -0.80 -12.39 8.04
N THR A 95 0.13 -12.33 8.99
CA THR A 95 -0.17 -12.47 10.41
C THR A 95 -0.89 -11.24 10.95
N VAL A 96 -0.52 -10.04 10.52
CA VAL A 96 -1.25 -8.80 10.85
C VAL A 96 -2.66 -8.85 10.29
N GLN A 97 -2.86 -9.27 9.04
CA GLN A 97 -4.21 -9.44 8.46
C GLN A 97 -5.03 -10.45 9.26
N ARG A 98 -4.41 -11.54 9.72
CA ARG A 98 -5.04 -12.53 10.62
C ARG A 98 -5.47 -11.88 11.94
N VAL A 99 -4.59 -11.07 12.56
CA VAL A 99 -4.89 -10.30 13.78
C VAL A 99 -6.04 -9.33 13.54
N VAL A 100 -6.03 -8.59 12.44
CA VAL A 100 -7.07 -7.61 12.07
C VAL A 100 -8.42 -8.31 11.91
N LYS A 101 -8.46 -9.44 11.21
CA LYS A 101 -9.67 -10.25 11.05
C LYS A 101 -10.20 -10.76 12.39
N ALA A 102 -9.30 -11.14 13.31
CA ALA A 102 -9.66 -11.65 14.63
C ALA A 102 -10.11 -10.54 15.61
N LEU A 103 -9.55 -9.33 15.50
CA LEU A 103 -9.92 -8.21 16.38
C LEU A 103 -11.10 -7.39 15.84
N GLY A 104 -11.27 -7.34 14.53
CA GLY A 104 -12.24 -6.49 13.85
C GLY A 104 -12.14 -5.04 14.30
N ALA A 105 -13.30 -4.38 14.46
CA ALA A 105 -13.39 -2.99 14.87
C ALA A 105 -12.71 -2.66 16.22
N SER A 106 -12.57 -3.65 17.12
CA SER A 106 -11.88 -3.45 18.41
C SER A 106 -10.38 -3.25 18.28
N GLY A 107 -9.79 -3.59 17.13
CA GLY A 107 -8.38 -3.34 16.81
C GLY A 107 -8.10 -1.91 16.33
N VAL A 108 -9.09 -1.21 15.77
CA VAL A 108 -8.90 0.11 15.14
C VAL A 108 -8.24 1.14 16.06
N PRO A 109 -8.64 1.28 17.35
CA PRO A 109 -7.97 2.23 18.25
C PRO A 109 -6.48 1.92 18.44
N VAL A 110 -6.09 0.64 18.40
CA VAL A 110 -4.68 0.23 18.51
C VAL A 110 -3.90 0.67 17.27
N TYR A 111 -4.41 0.37 16.08
CA TYR A 111 -3.72 0.68 14.84
C TYR A 111 -3.62 2.20 14.63
N ALA A 112 -4.70 2.94 14.91
CA ALA A 112 -4.71 4.40 14.85
C ALA A 112 -3.70 5.02 15.83
N GLU A 113 -3.63 4.53 17.07
CA GLU A 113 -2.68 5.04 18.04
C GLU A 113 -1.22 4.72 17.68
N VAL A 114 -0.93 3.51 17.20
CA VAL A 114 0.41 3.15 16.70
C VAL A 114 0.79 4.03 15.52
N LEU A 115 -0.13 4.22 14.56
CA LEU A 115 0.07 5.09 13.41
C LEU A 115 0.40 6.52 13.82
N GLN A 116 -0.21 7.03 14.89
CA GLN A 116 -0.04 8.41 15.36
C GLN A 116 1.19 8.58 16.26
N LYS A 117 1.39 7.72 17.25
CA LYS A 117 2.34 7.91 18.37
C LYS A 117 3.69 7.24 18.18
N CYS A 118 3.78 6.14 17.42
CA CYS A 118 5.06 5.46 17.29
C CYS A 118 6.05 6.29 16.46
N PRO A 119 7.30 6.44 16.92
CA PRO A 119 8.31 7.22 16.23
C PRO A 119 8.68 6.56 14.90
N VAL A 120 9.04 7.39 13.92
CA VAL A 120 9.59 6.95 12.64
C VAL A 120 11.03 7.43 12.56
N ALA A 121 11.96 6.50 12.75
CA ALA A 121 13.38 6.74 12.55
C ALA A 121 13.78 6.21 11.16
N LYS A 122 14.65 6.96 10.47
CA LYS A 122 14.99 6.75 9.06
C LYS A 122 15.54 5.35 8.75
N ASP A 123 16.23 4.75 9.71
CA ASP A 123 16.98 3.51 9.53
C ASP A 123 16.51 2.36 10.44
N ASP A 124 15.44 2.59 11.22
CA ASP A 124 14.89 1.58 12.12
C ASP A 124 13.83 0.75 11.41
N TYR A 125 13.97 -0.58 11.49
CA TYR A 125 12.98 -1.53 11.01
C TYR A 125 12.67 -2.56 12.11
N PRO A 126 11.40 -2.95 12.33
CA PRO A 126 10.21 -2.54 11.58
C PRO A 126 9.75 -1.11 11.91
N VAL A 127 9.20 -0.42 10.90
CA VAL A 127 8.47 0.84 11.11
C VAL A 127 7.03 0.50 11.48
N TYR A 128 6.70 0.52 12.78
CA TYR A 128 5.38 0.08 13.28
C TYR A 128 4.20 0.80 12.63
N GLY A 129 4.34 2.09 12.32
CA GLY A 129 3.32 2.87 11.63
C GLY A 129 2.96 2.29 10.26
N CYS A 130 3.89 1.66 9.56
CA CYS A 130 3.65 1.07 8.23
C CYS A 130 2.78 -0.19 8.30
N PHE A 131 2.99 -1.02 9.32
CA PHE A 131 2.09 -2.13 9.61
C PHE A 131 0.72 -1.66 10.10
N ALA A 132 0.65 -0.52 10.80
CA ALA A 132 -0.62 0.07 11.21
C ALA A 132 -1.43 0.59 10.01
N LEU A 133 -0.76 1.15 8.98
CA LEU A 133 -1.40 1.48 7.72
C LEU A 133 -2.04 0.25 7.07
N ASP A 134 -1.30 -0.86 6.97
CA ASP A 134 -1.81 -2.12 6.43
C ASP A 134 -2.97 -2.67 7.25
N ALA A 135 -2.89 -2.59 8.58
CA ALA A 135 -3.95 -3.04 9.47
C ALA A 135 -5.24 -2.24 9.31
N LEU A 136 -5.15 -0.91 9.23
CA LEU A 136 -6.30 -0.02 9.01
C LEU A 136 -6.93 -0.26 7.63
N ALA A 137 -6.11 -0.42 6.59
CA ALA A 137 -6.60 -0.71 5.24
C ALA A 137 -7.30 -2.08 5.16
N ALA A 138 -6.74 -3.11 5.83
CA ALA A 138 -7.34 -4.44 5.88
C ALA A 138 -8.65 -4.47 6.69
N GLU A 139 -8.78 -3.64 7.72
CA GLU A 139 -10.01 -3.53 8.52
C GLU A 139 -11.12 -2.79 7.75
N GLY A 140 -10.78 -1.69 7.08
CA GLY A 140 -11.63 -1.08 6.04
C GLY A 140 -12.89 -0.35 6.51
N SER A 141 -13.12 -0.20 7.82
CA SER A 141 -14.26 0.60 8.31
C SER A 141 -14.07 2.09 8.07
N LYS A 142 -15.17 2.86 8.22
CA LYS A 142 -15.12 4.34 8.21
C LYS A 142 -14.17 4.90 9.28
N ALA A 143 -14.06 4.23 10.43
CA ALA A 143 -13.14 4.65 11.48
C ALA A 143 -11.67 4.43 11.05
N SER A 144 -11.39 3.33 10.36
CA SER A 144 -10.07 3.09 9.79
C SER A 144 -9.72 4.08 8.67
N ALA A 145 -10.66 4.40 7.79
CA ALA A 145 -10.48 5.44 6.78
C ALA A 145 -10.19 6.81 7.44
N ALA A 146 -10.94 7.20 8.47
CA ALA A 146 -10.70 8.45 9.20
C ALA A 146 -9.32 8.49 9.88
N ALA A 147 -8.84 7.35 10.41
CA ALA A 147 -7.49 7.26 10.98
C ALA A 147 -6.40 7.44 9.90
N LEU A 148 -6.60 6.84 8.71
CA LEU A 148 -5.71 7.05 7.56
C LEU A 148 -5.73 8.51 7.08
N GLU A 149 -6.91 9.15 7.05
CA GLU A 149 -7.03 10.57 6.69
C GLU A 149 -6.28 11.47 7.68
N GLY A 150 -6.28 11.14 8.96
CA GLY A 150 -5.47 11.83 9.97
C GLY A 150 -3.97 11.83 9.66
N ALA A 151 -3.45 10.76 9.02
CA ALA A 151 -2.05 10.70 8.61
C ALA A 151 -1.73 11.58 7.39
N LEU A 152 -2.73 11.97 6.59
CA LEU A 152 -2.52 12.91 5.48
C LEU A 152 -2.15 14.32 5.96
N GLY A 153 -2.54 14.68 7.18
CA GLY A 153 -2.24 15.98 7.78
C GLY A 153 -0.79 16.14 8.25
N ASN A 154 -0.01 15.06 8.35
CA ASN A 154 1.40 15.11 8.76
C ASN A 154 2.33 14.84 7.58
N LYS A 155 2.83 15.93 6.97
CA LYS A 155 3.81 15.89 5.87
C LYS A 155 5.25 16.04 6.36
N ASP A 156 5.53 15.76 7.63
CA ASP A 156 6.88 15.87 8.18
C ASP A 156 7.83 14.94 7.42
N LYS A 157 9.05 15.42 7.15
CA LYS A 157 10.05 14.67 6.36
C LYS A 157 10.33 13.27 6.93
N THR A 158 10.26 13.10 8.24
CA THR A 158 10.45 11.81 8.93
C THR A 158 9.26 10.86 8.75
N ARG A 159 8.05 11.38 8.51
CA ARG A 159 6.81 10.61 8.31
C ARG A 159 6.35 10.57 6.86
N LYS A 160 7.14 11.11 5.93
CA LYS A 160 6.83 11.13 4.50
C LYS A 160 6.31 9.79 3.96
N ASN A 161 6.97 8.67 4.28
CA ASN A 161 6.52 7.34 3.83
C ASN A 161 5.18 6.91 4.44
N ILE A 162 4.87 7.34 5.67
CA ILE A 162 3.57 7.11 6.31
C ILE A 162 2.48 7.92 5.60
N TYR A 163 2.76 9.19 5.33
CA TYR A 163 1.86 10.07 4.57
C TYR A 163 1.54 9.49 3.18
N LEU A 164 2.56 9.10 2.43
CA LEU A 164 2.41 8.47 1.11
C LEU A 164 1.67 7.12 1.19
N GLY A 165 1.98 6.32 2.21
CA GLY A 165 1.31 5.04 2.45
C GLY A 165 -0.17 5.19 2.82
N ALA A 166 -0.52 6.21 3.59
CA ALA A 166 -1.91 6.54 3.92
C ALA A 166 -2.66 6.97 2.66
N LEU A 167 -2.08 7.85 1.84
CA LEU A 167 -2.65 8.28 0.56
C LEU A 167 -2.90 7.08 -0.36
N TYR A 168 -1.90 6.21 -0.53
CA TYR A 168 -2.03 5.01 -1.35
C TYR A 168 -3.20 4.12 -0.91
N ARG A 169 -3.31 3.85 0.39
CA ARG A 169 -4.39 2.99 0.93
C ARG A 169 -5.75 3.66 0.83
N LEU A 170 -5.85 4.97 1.09
CA LEU A 170 -7.08 5.73 0.96
C LEU A 170 -7.60 5.77 -0.48
N MET A 171 -6.73 5.94 -1.48
CA MET A 171 -7.13 5.85 -2.89
C MET A 171 -7.71 4.47 -3.24
N ASN A 172 -7.19 3.41 -2.62
CA ASN A 172 -7.72 2.05 -2.80
C ASN A 172 -8.97 1.75 -1.94
N THR A 173 -9.36 2.65 -1.03
CA THR A 173 -10.58 2.51 -0.23
C THR A 173 -11.80 2.91 -1.06
N SER A 174 -12.73 1.97 -1.22
CA SER A 174 -13.97 2.19 -1.97
C SER A 174 -14.73 3.43 -1.47
N GLY A 175 -15.01 4.36 -2.38
CA GLY A 175 -15.83 5.54 -2.11
C GLY A 175 -15.12 6.68 -1.36
N TRP A 176 -13.79 6.64 -1.19
CA TRP A 176 -13.07 7.75 -0.56
C TRP A 176 -13.05 9.01 -1.43
N LYS A 177 -12.50 8.91 -2.65
CA LYS A 177 -12.46 9.98 -3.64
C LYS A 177 -12.63 9.43 -5.05
N THR A 178 -13.28 10.20 -5.90
CA THR A 178 -13.34 9.95 -7.35
C THR A 178 -12.04 10.36 -8.02
N ASN A 179 -11.79 9.85 -9.23
CA ASN A 179 -10.59 10.23 -10.01
C ASN A 179 -10.55 11.73 -10.32
N ALA A 180 -11.71 12.37 -10.55
CA ALA A 180 -11.79 13.83 -10.67
C ALA A 180 -11.38 14.56 -9.38
N GLN A 181 -11.84 14.10 -8.22
CA GLN A 181 -11.43 14.68 -6.94
C GLN A 181 -9.94 14.47 -6.64
N LEU A 182 -9.36 13.33 -7.04
CA LEU A 182 -7.91 13.11 -6.96
C LEU A 182 -7.15 14.05 -7.89
N ALA A 183 -7.62 14.27 -9.12
CA ALA A 183 -7.03 15.23 -10.05
C ALA A 183 -7.03 16.66 -9.48
N GLN A 184 -8.11 17.07 -8.80
CA GLN A 184 -8.22 18.37 -8.13
C GLN A 184 -7.24 18.55 -6.96
N MET A 185 -6.74 17.45 -6.37
CA MET A 185 -5.76 17.49 -5.29
C MET A 185 -4.32 17.65 -5.79
N ILE A 186 -4.05 17.47 -7.09
CA ILE A 186 -2.70 17.55 -7.65
C ILE A 186 -2.10 18.97 -7.57
N PRO A 187 -2.78 20.05 -8.02
CA PRO A 187 -2.18 21.39 -7.99
C PRO A 187 -1.71 21.89 -6.62
N PRO A 188 -2.49 21.74 -5.53
CA PRO A 188 -2.05 22.19 -4.20
C PRO A 188 -1.12 21.20 -3.49
N GLU A 189 -0.88 20.01 -4.05
CA GLU A 189 0.05 19.05 -3.45
C GLU A 189 1.50 19.53 -3.64
N THR A 190 2.32 19.42 -2.58
CA THR A 190 3.71 19.89 -2.57
C THR A 190 4.71 18.73 -2.56
N GLU A 191 4.26 17.53 -2.19
CA GLU A 191 5.08 16.32 -2.24
C GLU A 191 4.93 15.66 -3.61
N TRP A 192 6.00 15.71 -4.41
CA TRP A 192 5.99 15.20 -5.79
C TRP A 192 5.64 13.70 -5.86
N GLU A 193 6.07 12.88 -4.88
CA GLU A 193 5.73 11.45 -4.86
C GLU A 193 4.23 11.22 -4.60
N ALA A 194 3.55 12.15 -3.94
CA ALA A 194 2.10 12.08 -3.79
C ALA A 194 1.38 12.44 -5.08
N LYS A 195 1.86 13.45 -5.81
CA LYS A 195 1.36 13.75 -7.17
C LYS A 195 1.53 12.53 -8.08
N GLU A 196 2.70 11.91 -8.07
CA GLU A 196 2.99 10.70 -8.85
C GLU A 196 2.03 9.56 -8.49
N LEU A 197 1.81 9.28 -7.20
CA LEU A 197 0.86 8.25 -6.76
C LEU A 197 -0.58 8.54 -7.22
N MET A 198 -1.04 9.78 -7.13
CA MET A 198 -2.39 10.16 -7.60
C MET A 198 -2.52 10.01 -9.12
N LEU A 199 -1.50 10.43 -9.88
CA LEU A 199 -1.48 10.30 -11.34
C LEU A 199 -1.44 8.82 -11.76
N GLU A 200 -0.60 8.00 -11.13
CA GLU A 200 -0.57 6.54 -11.37
C GLU A 200 -1.94 5.90 -11.13
N TYR A 201 -2.59 6.25 -10.02
CA TYR A 201 -3.93 5.75 -9.71
C TYR A 201 -4.95 6.15 -10.78
N ILE A 202 -5.01 7.44 -11.14
CA ILE A 202 -5.94 7.94 -12.16
C ILE A 202 -5.71 7.24 -13.51
N ARG A 203 -4.46 7.08 -13.93
CA ARG A 203 -4.06 6.41 -15.17
C ARG A 203 -4.50 4.94 -15.18
N HIS A 204 -4.28 4.22 -14.09
CA HIS A 204 -4.68 2.81 -13.97
C HIS A 204 -6.20 2.62 -14.10
N HIS A 205 -7.00 3.57 -13.59
CA HIS A 205 -8.46 3.48 -13.61
C HIS A 205 -9.10 3.98 -14.91
N LYS A 206 -8.33 4.69 -15.76
CA LYS A 206 -8.75 5.14 -17.10
C LYS A 206 -10.05 5.94 -17.11
N ASP A 207 -10.32 6.68 -16.05
CA ASP A 207 -11.58 7.40 -15.89
C ASP A 207 -11.49 8.79 -16.57
N PRO A 208 -12.25 9.02 -17.65
CA PRO A 208 -12.21 10.29 -18.36
C PRO A 208 -12.75 11.47 -17.53
N SER A 209 -13.43 11.22 -16.41
CA SER A 209 -13.91 12.28 -15.51
C SER A 209 -12.78 13.13 -14.92
N ALA A 210 -11.56 12.60 -14.84
CA ALA A 210 -10.39 13.32 -14.37
C ALA A 210 -9.83 14.35 -15.36
N LYS A 211 -10.16 14.24 -16.66
CA LYS A 211 -9.56 15.07 -17.72
C LYS A 211 -9.66 16.58 -17.46
N PRO A 212 -10.85 17.15 -17.16
CA PRO A 212 -10.97 18.61 -17.03
C PRO A 212 -10.13 19.18 -15.89
N ASP A 213 -9.94 18.41 -14.82
CA ASP A 213 -9.13 18.85 -13.67
C ASP A 213 -7.63 18.60 -13.90
N LEU A 214 -7.26 17.55 -14.65
CA LEU A 214 -5.88 17.35 -15.11
C LEU A 214 -5.44 18.42 -16.11
N GLU A 215 -6.32 18.89 -17.01
CA GLU A 215 -6.03 20.00 -17.93
C GLU A 215 -5.74 21.30 -17.17
N LYS A 216 -6.54 21.59 -16.14
CA LYS A 216 -6.29 22.74 -15.25
C LYS A 216 -4.97 22.57 -14.49
N ALA A 217 -4.69 21.37 -13.98
CA ALA A 217 -3.44 21.08 -13.29
C ALA A 217 -2.23 21.27 -14.21
N TYR A 218 -2.32 20.78 -15.45
CA TYR A 218 -1.29 20.95 -16.47
C TYR A 218 -1.02 22.43 -16.80
N ALA A 219 -2.07 23.23 -16.93
CA ALA A 219 -1.95 24.66 -17.20
C ALA A 219 -1.34 25.46 -16.04
N ALA A 220 -1.52 25.00 -14.80
CA ALA A 220 -1.01 25.64 -13.59
C ALA A 220 0.41 25.17 -13.19
N GLU A 221 0.83 23.98 -13.60
CA GLU A 221 2.10 23.37 -13.18
C GLU A 221 3.32 24.09 -13.80
N GLN A 222 4.24 24.47 -12.92
CA GLN A 222 5.45 25.22 -13.28
C GLN A 222 6.67 24.31 -13.34
N ASP A 223 6.70 23.22 -12.56
CA ASP A 223 7.78 22.25 -12.64
C ASP A 223 7.67 21.45 -13.95
N PRO A 224 8.65 21.50 -14.86
CA PRO A 224 8.48 20.87 -16.17
C PRO A 224 8.48 19.33 -16.11
N GLN A 225 8.96 18.71 -15.02
CA GLN A 225 8.91 17.25 -14.85
C GLN A 225 7.52 16.83 -14.39
N GLU A 226 6.97 17.49 -13.37
CA GLU A 226 5.61 17.24 -12.89
C GLU A 226 4.58 17.55 -13.98
N ARG A 227 4.77 18.66 -14.72
CA ARG A 227 3.92 18.99 -15.87
C ARG A 227 3.92 17.89 -16.94
N GLY A 228 5.10 17.33 -17.21
CA GLY A 228 5.25 16.19 -18.14
C GLY A 228 4.49 14.94 -17.69
N LEU A 229 4.45 14.65 -16.38
CA LEU A 229 3.67 13.54 -15.84
C LEU A 229 2.15 13.76 -15.96
N ILE A 230 1.69 14.99 -15.72
CA ILE A 230 0.27 15.36 -15.89
C ILE A 230 -0.12 15.20 -17.37
N LYS A 231 0.71 15.67 -18.31
CA LYS A 231 0.45 15.51 -19.74
C LYS A 231 0.45 14.06 -20.19
N ALA A 232 1.41 13.27 -19.73
CA ALA A 232 1.42 11.83 -20.02
C ALA A 232 0.09 11.18 -19.58
N SER A 233 -0.42 11.57 -18.41
CA SER A 233 -1.70 11.10 -17.90
C SER A 233 -2.88 11.52 -18.79
N LEU A 234 -2.91 12.78 -19.24
CA LEU A 234 -3.91 13.27 -20.21
C LEU A 234 -3.86 12.48 -21.53
N LEU A 235 -2.67 12.29 -22.08
CA LEU A 235 -2.47 11.55 -23.33
C LEU A 235 -2.96 10.11 -23.23
N GLU A 236 -2.77 9.44 -22.09
CA GLU A 236 -3.27 8.07 -21.88
C GLU A 236 -4.79 8.01 -21.78
N LEU A 237 -5.41 8.99 -21.11
CA LEU A 237 -6.87 9.08 -21.05
C LEU A 237 -7.49 9.40 -22.41
N ASP A 238 -6.76 10.10 -23.29
CA ASP A 238 -7.18 10.37 -24.67
C ASP A 238 -6.93 9.19 -25.62
N ASN A 239 -5.94 8.34 -25.33
CA ASN A 239 -5.46 7.29 -26.22
C ASN A 239 -5.36 5.94 -25.48
N PRO A 240 -6.48 5.34 -25.06
CA PRO A 240 -6.47 4.06 -24.36
C PRO A 240 -5.80 2.97 -25.22
N GLY A 241 -4.96 2.13 -24.62
CA GLY A 241 -4.22 1.07 -25.31
C GLY A 241 -2.95 1.53 -26.05
N LYS A 242 -2.65 2.83 -26.06
CA LYS A 242 -1.43 3.38 -26.69
C LYS A 242 -0.36 3.68 -25.66
N CYS A 243 0.85 3.88 -26.15
CA CYS A 243 1.98 4.32 -25.35
C CYS A 243 2.20 5.82 -25.50
N VAL A 244 2.50 6.51 -24.41
CA VAL A 244 2.65 7.97 -24.40
C VAL A 244 4.06 8.39 -24.07
N VAL A 245 4.48 9.52 -24.61
CA VAL A 245 5.78 10.11 -24.29
C VAL A 245 5.78 10.65 -22.86
N THR A 246 6.83 10.38 -22.10
CA THR A 246 6.93 10.81 -20.68
C THR A 246 7.84 12.01 -20.45
N ASP A 247 8.57 12.45 -21.49
CA ASP A 247 9.68 13.40 -21.36
C ASP A 247 9.51 14.63 -22.25
N GLU A 248 8.36 15.30 -22.17
CA GLU A 248 8.03 16.57 -22.86
C GLU A 248 9.25 17.44 -23.20
N GLY A 249 9.85 17.22 -24.37
CA GLY A 249 11.01 17.99 -24.83
C GLY A 249 12.26 17.97 -23.94
N ARG A 250 12.32 17.18 -22.85
CA ARG A 250 13.48 17.10 -21.93
C ARG A 250 14.60 16.17 -22.40
N ALA A 251 14.50 15.59 -23.58
CA ALA A 251 15.60 14.81 -24.13
C ALA A 251 16.66 15.70 -24.78
N GLU A 252 17.53 16.29 -23.95
CA GLU A 252 18.90 16.65 -24.33
C GLU A 252 19.70 15.40 -24.79
N THR A 253 19.16 14.20 -24.57
CA THR A 253 19.78 12.89 -24.78
C THR A 253 19.47 12.24 -26.15
N GLY A 254 18.67 12.90 -27.01
CA GLY A 254 18.40 12.40 -28.37
C GLY A 254 17.48 11.17 -28.48
N LEU A 255 16.81 10.79 -27.39
CA LEU A 255 15.85 9.68 -27.35
C LEU A 255 14.43 10.18 -27.05
N CYS A 256 13.42 9.43 -27.48
CA CYS A 256 12.03 9.60 -27.05
C CYS A 256 11.66 8.45 -26.12
N ARG A 257 11.20 8.76 -24.90
CA ARG A 257 10.86 7.75 -23.89
C ARG A 257 9.35 7.59 -23.81
N TYR A 258 8.88 6.36 -23.97
CA TYR A 258 7.47 6.02 -23.93
C TYR A 258 7.16 5.07 -22.79
N THR A 259 5.96 5.25 -22.23
CA THR A 259 5.34 4.35 -21.27
C THR A 259 4.05 3.80 -21.85
N CYS A 260 3.81 2.51 -21.62
CA CYS A 260 2.63 1.77 -22.04
C CYS A 260 2.00 1.15 -20.79
N ILE A 261 1.14 1.89 -20.08
CA ILE A 261 0.61 1.41 -18.80
C ILE A 261 -0.20 0.10 -18.95
N ASP A 262 -0.94 -0.03 -20.06
CA ASP A 262 -1.84 -1.17 -20.31
C ASP A 262 -1.12 -2.52 -20.38
N ILE A 263 0.14 -2.51 -20.76
CA ILE A 263 1.00 -3.70 -20.84
C ILE A 263 2.17 -3.62 -19.87
N ASN A 264 2.18 -2.60 -18.99
CA ASN A 264 3.26 -2.27 -18.07
C ASN A 264 4.65 -2.32 -18.74
N ARG A 265 4.78 -1.69 -19.91
CA ARG A 265 6.03 -1.64 -20.68
C ARG A 265 6.56 -0.23 -20.85
N TRP A 266 7.87 -0.16 -21.02
CA TRP A 266 8.60 1.08 -21.32
C TRP A 266 9.53 0.81 -22.48
N PHE A 267 9.68 1.79 -23.36
CA PHE A 267 10.62 1.71 -24.44
C PHE A 267 11.18 3.09 -24.78
N SER A 268 12.32 3.08 -25.46
CA SER A 268 12.96 4.29 -25.94
C SER A 268 13.32 4.12 -27.40
N VAL A 269 13.08 5.15 -28.20
CA VAL A 269 13.44 5.18 -29.63
C VAL A 269 14.30 6.40 -29.91
N GLN A 270 15.09 6.35 -30.98
CA GLN A 270 15.86 7.50 -31.42
C GLN A 270 14.93 8.66 -31.80
N LYS A 271 15.25 9.87 -31.34
CA LYS A 271 14.44 11.05 -31.60
C LYS A 271 14.39 11.36 -33.11
N PRO A 272 13.21 11.35 -33.74
CA PRO A 272 13.06 11.77 -35.13
C PRO A 272 13.43 13.24 -35.30
N LYS A 273 13.83 13.63 -36.52
CA LYS A 273 14.09 15.04 -36.88
C LYS A 273 12.87 15.94 -36.67
N THR A 274 11.67 15.37 -36.75
CA THR A 274 10.38 16.04 -36.55
C THR A 274 9.99 16.17 -35.06
N GLY A 275 10.80 15.66 -34.13
CA GLY A 275 10.47 15.58 -32.71
C GLY A 275 9.83 14.25 -32.32
N CYS A 276 9.61 14.05 -31.02
CA CYS A 276 9.01 12.84 -30.48
C CYS A 276 7.50 12.84 -30.71
N PRO A 277 6.93 11.83 -31.38
CA PRO A 277 5.48 11.58 -31.35
C PRO A 277 4.97 11.56 -29.89
N LEU A 278 3.82 12.16 -29.64
CA LEU A 278 3.23 12.16 -28.29
C LEU A 278 2.64 10.80 -27.92
N VAL A 279 2.22 10.05 -28.94
CA VAL A 279 1.55 8.75 -28.82
C VAL A 279 2.19 7.79 -29.83
N SER A 280 2.38 6.55 -29.42
CA SER A 280 2.93 5.46 -30.23
C SER A 280 2.17 4.17 -29.96
N ASP A 281 2.17 3.27 -30.94
CA ASP A 281 1.77 1.89 -30.71
C ASP A 281 2.78 1.18 -29.80
N ALA A 282 2.27 0.16 -29.08
CA ALA A 282 3.12 -0.73 -28.33
C ALA A 282 4.04 -1.51 -29.30
N PRO A 283 5.34 -1.63 -28.98
CA PRO A 283 6.25 -2.39 -29.82
C PRO A 283 5.82 -3.86 -29.89
N THR A 284 5.75 -4.40 -31.10
CA THR A 284 5.33 -5.78 -31.37
C THR A 284 6.37 -6.83 -30.97
N ASP A 285 7.64 -6.43 -30.76
CA ASP A 285 8.73 -7.29 -30.31
C ASP A 285 9.66 -6.57 -29.30
N THR A 286 10.43 -7.37 -28.53
CA THR A 286 11.31 -7.09 -27.37
C THR A 286 12.28 -5.89 -27.45
N GLN A 287 11.79 -4.68 -27.69
CA GLN A 287 12.52 -3.44 -27.36
C GLN A 287 12.18 -3.02 -25.93
N GLN A 288 12.62 -3.83 -24.97
CA GLN A 288 12.62 -3.41 -23.56
C GLN A 288 13.77 -2.43 -23.36
N GLY A 289 13.45 -1.15 -23.18
CA GLY A 289 14.39 -0.22 -22.58
C GLY A 289 14.45 -0.46 -21.07
N ALA A 290 15.58 -0.14 -20.43
CA ALA A 290 15.60 -0.02 -18.98
C ALA A 290 14.49 0.97 -18.56
N PRO A 291 13.73 0.69 -17.48
CA PRO A 291 12.74 1.63 -16.99
C PRO A 291 13.42 2.99 -16.82
N PRO A 292 12.76 4.12 -17.16
CA PRO A 292 13.30 5.42 -16.78
C PRO A 292 13.58 5.38 -15.28
N LEU A 293 14.73 5.94 -14.89
CA LEU A 293 15.23 6.07 -13.51
C LEU A 293 14.28 6.95 -12.67
N ASN A 294 13.02 6.52 -12.53
CA ASN A 294 11.99 7.05 -11.66
C ASN A 294 11.37 5.85 -10.94
N THR A 295 12.23 5.05 -10.28
CA THR A 295 11.77 4.20 -9.19
C THR A 295 12.86 4.20 -8.14
N ALA A 296 12.45 4.44 -6.90
CA ALA A 296 13.19 4.02 -5.73
C ALA A 296 13.20 2.49 -5.63
N THR A 297 13.91 1.86 -6.56
CA THR A 297 14.25 0.44 -6.52
C THR A 297 15.77 0.39 -6.36
N PRO A 298 16.29 -0.22 -5.29
CA PRO A 298 17.73 -0.41 -5.15
C PRO A 298 18.14 -1.34 -6.29
N ALA A 299 19.14 -0.92 -7.06
CA ALA A 299 19.77 -1.77 -8.05
C ALA A 299 20.23 -3.05 -7.34
N SER A 300 19.64 -4.18 -7.70
CA SER A 300 20.17 -5.49 -7.31
C SER A 300 21.57 -5.60 -7.91
N PRO A 301 22.63 -5.89 -7.12
CA PRO A 301 23.97 -6.02 -7.68
C PRO A 301 23.96 -7.21 -8.64
N ALA A 302 24.25 -6.91 -9.91
CA ALA A 302 24.55 -7.92 -10.90
C ALA A 302 25.69 -8.80 -10.37
N ALA A 303 25.48 -10.11 -10.42
CA ALA A 303 26.46 -11.12 -10.07
C ALA A 303 27.80 -10.81 -10.76
N ALA A 304 28.83 -10.53 -9.96
CA ALA A 304 30.20 -10.55 -10.43
C ALA A 304 30.53 -12.00 -10.80
N ALA A 305 30.57 -12.24 -12.11
CA ALA A 305 31.03 -13.48 -12.69
C ALA A 305 32.48 -13.75 -12.30
N ALA A 306 32.75 -15.02 -12.01
CA ALA A 306 34.04 -15.58 -11.72
C ALA A 306 35.12 -15.20 -12.75
N LYS A 307 36.30 -14.85 -12.23
CA LYS A 307 37.61 -15.31 -12.72
C LYS A 307 38.61 -15.27 -11.57
#